data_AF-A0A5E4PG24-F1
#
_entry.id   AF-A0A5E4PG24-F1
#
_cell.length_a   1.000
_cell.length_b   1.000
_cell.length_c   1.000
_cell.angle_alpha   90.00
_cell.angle_beta   90.00
_cell.angle_gamma   90.00
#
_symmetry.space_group_name_H-M   'P 1'
#
loop_
_entity.id
_entity.type
_entity.pdbx_description
1 polymer ?
#
loop_
_entity_poly.entity_id
_entity_poly.type
_entity_poly.pdbx_seq_one_letter_code
_entity_poly.pdbx_strand_id
1 'polypeptide(L)'
;MQLMTKQDLILKQQQGLSLVELLVALVVNIILLSALIAAFSSTISHYNNVNNADTLNQQLESALLLMANDIRRAGYWGNAMNDVNTGLNNNPFMAADTDVSINGGNNCILFTYDYDNNGSVQAVTSASDDERYGFRVVNQTLQARPPGAPFDCTAAASAWENVTNPSILRITALSFSLSTATVPAGQASKVMQIRSVNISITGQLTSDATVTKTLTQQVRIRNDKYIP
;
A
#
# COMPACT_ATOMS: atom_id res chain seq x y z
N MET A 1 44.98 -17.39 82.43
CA MET A 1 44.47 -17.91 81.15
C MET A 1 44.01 -16.72 80.33
N GLN A 2 44.77 -16.42 79.26
CA GLN A 2 44.60 -15.49 78.11
C GLN A 2 43.62 -14.29 78.25
N LEU A 3 44.09 -13.04 78.32
CA LEU A 3 44.52 -12.13 77.22
C LEU A 3 43.41 -11.71 76.22
N MET A 4 43.04 -10.44 76.35
CA MET A 4 42.71 -9.41 75.34
C MET A 4 42.16 -9.84 73.96
N THR A 5 41.11 -9.16 73.52
CA THR A 5 41.18 -8.30 72.31
C THR A 5 39.98 -7.36 72.26
N LYS A 6 40.20 -6.09 72.63
CA LYS A 6 39.32 -4.97 72.28
C LYS A 6 39.66 -4.64 70.82
N GLN A 7 38.73 -4.87 69.89
CA GLN A 7 38.88 -4.39 68.51
C GLN A 7 38.80 -2.86 68.54
N ASP A 8 39.94 -2.20 68.39
CA ASP A 8 39.98 -0.74 68.17
C ASP A 8 39.47 -0.46 66.75
N LEU A 9 38.27 0.13 66.67
CA LEU A 9 37.72 0.68 65.42
C LEU A 9 38.55 1.91 65.04
N ILE A 10 39.46 1.76 64.07
CA ILE A 10 40.20 2.89 63.47
C ILE A 10 39.20 3.75 62.70
N LEU A 11 38.73 4.83 63.31
CA LEU A 11 37.95 5.87 62.63
C LEU A 11 38.89 6.69 61.75
N LYS A 12 38.90 6.39 60.46
CA LYS A 12 39.63 7.15 59.43
C LYS A 12 39.05 8.57 59.37
N GLN A 13 39.88 9.60 59.55
CA GLN A 13 39.45 11.00 59.35
C GLN A 13 39.04 11.20 57.88
N GLN A 14 37.82 11.70 57.67
CA GLN A 14 37.34 12.06 56.33
C GLN A 14 38.12 13.29 55.84
N GLN A 15 38.94 13.11 54.82
CA GLN A 15 39.48 14.23 54.04
C GLN A 15 38.33 14.73 53.16
N GLY A 16 37.76 15.89 53.51
CA GLY A 16 36.69 16.51 52.73
C GLY A 16 37.16 16.92 51.34
N LEU A 17 36.22 17.02 50.39
CA LEU A 17 36.50 17.52 49.05
C LEU A 17 36.69 19.04 49.05
N SER A 18 37.61 19.52 48.22
CA SER A 18 37.73 20.95 47.93
C SER A 18 36.49 21.45 47.18
N LEU A 19 36.05 22.68 47.46
CA LEU A 19 34.99 23.35 46.70
C LEU A 19 35.32 23.37 45.19
N VAL A 20 36.59 23.55 44.84
CA VAL A 20 37.04 23.56 43.44
C VAL A 20 36.96 22.17 42.82
N GLU A 21 37.27 21.10 43.55
CA GLU A 21 37.12 19.73 43.05
C GLU A 21 35.65 19.40 42.79
N LEU A 22 34.74 19.85 43.66
CA LEU A 22 33.30 19.68 43.46
C LEU A 22 32.82 20.43 42.21
N LEU A 23 33.27 21.67 42.02
CA LEU A 23 32.92 22.48 40.84
C LEU A 23 33.46 21.87 39.55
N VAL A 24 34.72 21.40 39.55
CA VAL A 24 35.32 20.75 38.38
C VAL A 24 34.61 19.43 38.05
N ALA A 25 34.33 18.58 39.04
CA ALA A 25 33.61 17.33 38.84
C ALA A 25 32.19 17.55 38.29
N LEU A 26 31.50 18.58 38.76
CA LEU A 26 30.16 18.93 38.30
C LEU A 26 30.18 19.44 36.85
N VAL A 27 31.14 20.29 36.49
CA VAL A 27 31.31 20.78 35.11
C VAL A 27 31.59 19.62 34.14
N VAL A 28 32.51 18.71 34.49
CA VAL A 28 32.83 17.56 33.65
C VAL A 28 31.60 16.66 33.44
N ASN A 29 30.82 16.38 34.49
CA ASN A 29 29.62 15.58 34.37
C ASN A 29 28.53 16.24 33.51
N ILE A 30 28.34 17.56 33.61
CA ILE A 30 27.37 18.29 32.76
C ILE A 30 27.76 18.16 31.29
N ILE A 31 29.05 18.31 30.96
CA ILE A 31 29.54 18.17 29.59
C ILE A 31 29.27 16.75 29.08
N LEU A 32 29.58 15.72 29.87
CA LEU A 32 29.32 14.33 29.49
C LEU A 32 27.82 14.04 29.30
N LEU A 33 26.97 14.48 30.23
CA LEU A 33 25.50 14.33 30.13
C LEU A 33 24.95 15.02 28.88
N SER A 34 25.44 16.23 28.55
CA SER A 34 24.98 16.94 27.37
C SER A 34 25.30 16.19 26.07
N ALA A 35 26.51 15.62 25.97
CA ALA A 35 26.92 14.81 24.84
C ALA A 35 26.06 13.54 24.70
N LEU A 36 25.77 12.87 25.83
CA LEU A 36 24.91 11.69 25.86
C LEU A 36 23.47 12.00 25.43
N ILE A 37 22.90 13.11 25.93
CA ILE A 37 21.55 13.55 25.56
C ILE A 37 21.50 13.89 24.06
N ALA A 38 22.50 14.57 23.52
CA ALA A 38 22.58 14.90 22.10
C ALA A 38 22.64 13.63 21.23
N ALA A 39 23.49 12.66 21.61
CA ALA A 39 23.58 11.38 20.92
C ALA A 39 22.25 10.61 20.97
N PHE A 40 21.62 10.53 22.15
CA PHE A 40 20.34 9.84 22.33
C PHE A 40 19.20 10.50 21.57
N SER A 41 19.13 11.83 21.54
CA SER A 41 18.15 12.60 20.76
C SER A 41 18.30 12.35 19.26
N SER A 42 19.55 12.28 18.77
CA SER A 42 19.83 11.91 17.38
C SER A 42 19.34 10.49 17.07
N THR A 43 19.56 9.53 17.98
CA THR A 43 19.10 8.14 17.81
C THR A 43 17.57 8.05 17.78
N ILE A 44 16.86 8.75 18.66
CA ILE A 44 15.38 8.78 18.66
C ILE A 44 14.86 9.35 17.34
N SER A 45 15.46 10.45 16.87
CA SER A 45 15.05 11.09 15.61
C SER A 45 15.27 10.14 14.43
N HIS A 46 16.42 9.46 14.39
CA HIS A 46 16.72 8.45 13.38
C HIS A 46 15.73 7.28 13.43
N TYR A 47 15.43 6.78 14.63
CA TYR A 47 14.46 5.69 14.83
C TYR A 47 13.06 6.05 14.33
N ASN A 48 12.59 7.27 14.63
CA ASN A 48 11.30 7.76 14.14
C ASN A 48 11.27 7.85 12.61
N ASN A 49 12.33 8.36 11.99
CA ASN A 49 12.42 8.48 10.53
C ASN A 49 12.38 7.11 9.84
N VAL A 50 13.08 6.11 10.39
CA VAL A 50 13.07 4.74 9.86
C VAL A 50 11.69 4.12 10.00
N ASN A 51 11.08 4.18 11.19
CA ASN A 51 9.74 3.62 11.42
C ASN A 51 8.67 4.25 10.53
N ASN A 52 8.76 5.56 10.31
CA ASN A 52 7.89 6.31 9.42
C ASN A 52 8.02 5.79 7.98
N ALA A 53 9.25 5.70 7.47
CA ALA A 53 9.52 5.19 6.13
C ALA A 53 9.02 3.73 5.96
N ASP A 54 9.24 2.88 6.97
CA ASP A 54 8.78 1.49 6.96
C ASP A 54 7.25 1.39 6.96
N THR A 55 6.58 2.19 7.78
CA THR A 55 5.11 2.26 7.81
C THR A 55 4.55 2.65 6.46
N LEU A 56 5.07 3.72 5.85
CA LEU A 56 4.65 4.15 4.52
C LEU A 56 4.85 3.04 3.48
N ASN A 57 6.02 2.38 3.52
CA ASN A 57 6.34 1.30 2.59
C ASN A 57 5.38 0.12 2.72
N GLN A 58 5.14 -0.37 3.94
CA GLN A 58 4.22 -1.50 4.18
C GLN A 58 2.78 -1.19 3.74
N GLN A 59 2.30 0.01 4.02
CA GLN A 59 0.94 0.43 3.65
C GLN A 59 0.78 0.54 2.12
N LEU A 60 1.77 1.11 1.42
CA LEU A 60 1.75 1.23 -0.03
C LEU A 60 1.89 -0.13 -0.73
N GLU A 61 2.78 -1.00 -0.24
CA GLU A 61 2.94 -2.37 -0.78
C GLU A 61 1.64 -3.18 -0.61
N SER A 62 0.99 -3.06 0.55
CA SER A 62 -0.29 -3.75 0.79
C SER A 62 -1.39 -3.25 -0.15
N ALA A 63 -1.49 -1.93 -0.34
CA ALA A 63 -2.44 -1.34 -1.28
C ALA A 63 -2.16 -1.75 -2.73
N LEU A 64 -0.88 -1.78 -3.14
CA LEU A 64 -0.46 -2.19 -4.47
C LEU A 64 -0.74 -3.68 -4.71
N LEU A 65 -0.48 -4.54 -3.72
CA LEU A 65 -0.76 -5.97 -3.79
C LEU A 65 -2.25 -6.24 -3.95
N LEU A 66 -3.11 -5.53 -3.20
CA LEU A 66 -4.56 -5.62 -3.34
C LEU A 66 -4.99 -5.29 -4.77
N MET A 67 -4.60 -4.11 -5.27
CA MET A 67 -4.91 -3.70 -6.64
C MET A 67 -4.42 -4.71 -7.67
N ALA A 68 -3.16 -5.16 -7.55
CA ALA A 68 -2.56 -6.08 -8.50
C ALA A 68 -3.25 -7.45 -8.51
N ASN A 69 -3.67 -7.97 -7.36
CA ASN A 69 -4.34 -9.27 -7.29
C ASN A 69 -5.73 -9.25 -7.93
N ASP A 70 -6.51 -8.20 -7.72
CA ASP A 70 -7.84 -8.09 -8.32
C ASP A 70 -7.75 -7.79 -9.82
N ILE A 71 -6.85 -6.88 -10.23
CA ILE A 71 -6.63 -6.55 -11.65
C ILE A 71 -6.15 -7.79 -12.43
N ARG A 72 -5.33 -8.69 -11.85
CA ARG A 72 -4.93 -9.95 -12.50
C ARG A 72 -6.11 -10.82 -12.91
N ARG A 73 -7.23 -10.74 -12.18
CA ARG A 73 -8.42 -11.56 -12.38
C ARG A 73 -9.40 -10.95 -13.38
N ALA A 74 -9.18 -9.71 -13.81
CA ALA A 74 -10.08 -9.00 -14.71
C ALA A 74 -10.46 -9.85 -15.94
N GLY A 75 -11.75 -9.85 -16.26
CA GLY A 75 -12.36 -10.61 -17.34
C GLY A 75 -12.45 -12.12 -17.11
N TYR A 76 -12.06 -12.67 -15.96
CA TYR A 76 -12.30 -14.08 -15.67
C TYR A 76 -13.80 -14.42 -15.75
N TRP A 77 -14.11 -15.57 -16.32
CA TRP A 77 -15.48 -16.02 -16.57
C TRP A 77 -15.56 -17.54 -16.36
N GLY A 78 -16.41 -17.98 -15.42
CA GLY A 78 -16.55 -19.39 -15.05
C GLY A 78 -17.07 -20.27 -16.19
N ASN A 79 -17.79 -19.68 -17.16
CA ASN A 79 -18.36 -20.36 -18.31
C ASN A 79 -17.50 -20.27 -19.59
N ALA A 80 -16.21 -19.96 -19.48
CA ALA A 80 -15.30 -19.82 -20.62
C ALA A 80 -15.27 -21.06 -21.55
N MET A 81 -15.57 -22.25 -21.04
CA MET A 81 -15.67 -23.48 -21.84
C MET A 81 -16.75 -23.42 -22.93
N ASN A 82 -17.78 -22.58 -22.77
CA ASN A 82 -18.87 -22.45 -23.74
C ASN A 82 -18.42 -21.85 -25.08
N ASP A 83 -17.32 -21.10 -25.08
CA ASP A 83 -16.79 -20.43 -26.28
C ASP A 83 -15.57 -21.13 -26.88
N VAL A 84 -15.13 -22.24 -26.30
CA VAL A 84 -14.02 -23.02 -26.85
C VAL A 84 -14.44 -23.58 -28.21
N ASN A 85 -13.65 -23.28 -29.25
CA ASN A 85 -13.86 -23.72 -30.62
C ASN A 85 -15.16 -23.19 -31.31
N THR A 86 -15.85 -22.21 -30.72
CA THR A 86 -17.01 -21.57 -31.38
C THR A 86 -16.58 -20.42 -32.29
N GLY A 87 -15.38 -19.85 -32.05
CA GLY A 87 -14.92 -18.65 -32.74
C GLY A 87 -15.71 -17.40 -32.35
N LEU A 88 -16.39 -17.42 -31.20
CA LEU A 88 -17.09 -16.29 -30.60
C LEU A 88 -16.36 -15.81 -29.34
N ASN A 89 -16.71 -14.61 -28.87
CA ASN A 89 -16.35 -14.12 -27.54
C ASN A 89 -17.62 -13.57 -26.89
N ASN A 90 -18.29 -14.40 -26.11
CA ASN A 90 -19.51 -14.10 -25.37
C ASN A 90 -19.22 -13.79 -23.89
N ASN A 91 -17.96 -13.57 -23.51
CA ASN A 91 -17.59 -13.29 -22.14
C ASN A 91 -18.21 -11.96 -21.67
N PRO A 92 -19.19 -11.99 -20.74
CA PRO A 92 -19.87 -10.78 -20.30
C PRO A 92 -18.99 -9.88 -19.43
N PHE A 93 -17.84 -10.39 -18.95
CA PHE A 93 -16.85 -9.65 -18.16
C PHE A 93 -15.77 -8.97 -19.02
N MET A 94 -15.89 -9.04 -20.36
CA MET A 94 -15.03 -8.33 -21.32
C MET A 94 -15.83 -7.57 -22.41
N ALA A 95 -17.12 -7.36 -22.18
CA ALA A 95 -17.96 -6.53 -23.05
C ALA A 95 -17.58 -5.05 -22.91
N ALA A 96 -18.03 -4.20 -23.84
CA ALA A 96 -17.59 -2.79 -23.90
C ALA A 96 -17.72 -2.03 -22.56
N ASP A 97 -18.79 -2.28 -21.81
CA ASP A 97 -19.09 -1.57 -20.55
C ASP A 97 -18.60 -2.30 -19.29
N THR A 98 -18.05 -3.51 -19.42
CA THR A 98 -17.63 -4.37 -18.29
C THR A 98 -16.17 -4.80 -18.38
N ASP A 99 -15.51 -4.55 -19.51
CA ASP A 99 -14.08 -4.76 -19.67
C ASP A 99 -13.26 -3.77 -18.83
N VAL A 100 -11.96 -4.01 -18.76
CA VAL A 100 -11.02 -3.10 -18.12
C VAL A 100 -11.08 -1.74 -18.80
N SER A 101 -11.40 -0.71 -18.03
CA SER A 101 -11.41 0.68 -18.48
C SER A 101 -10.65 1.57 -17.49
N ILE A 102 -9.95 2.56 -18.02
CA ILE A 102 -9.21 3.55 -17.27
C ILE A 102 -9.74 4.91 -17.68
N ASN A 103 -10.00 5.80 -16.73
CA ASN A 103 -10.51 7.13 -17.04
C ASN A 103 -9.44 8.00 -17.73
N GLY A 104 -9.85 9.10 -18.37
CA GLY A 104 -8.91 10.01 -19.05
C GLY A 104 -7.85 10.64 -18.14
N GLY A 105 -8.07 10.67 -16.82
CA GLY A 105 -7.10 11.13 -15.82
C GLY A 105 -6.11 10.05 -15.37
N ASN A 106 -6.23 8.82 -15.87
CA ASN A 106 -5.45 7.63 -15.49
C ASN A 106 -5.47 7.29 -14.00
N ASN A 107 -6.33 7.90 -13.20
CA ASN A 107 -6.30 7.81 -11.73
C ASN A 107 -7.45 6.96 -11.18
N CYS A 108 -8.22 6.33 -12.08
CA CYS A 108 -9.26 5.38 -11.78
C CYS A 108 -9.27 4.25 -12.81
N ILE A 109 -9.43 3.02 -12.34
CA ILE A 109 -9.59 1.81 -13.13
C ILE A 109 -10.86 1.09 -12.70
N LEU A 110 -11.64 0.63 -13.68
CA LEU A 110 -12.85 -0.18 -13.51
C LEU A 110 -12.67 -1.49 -14.28
N PHE A 111 -13.14 -2.59 -13.71
CA PHE A 111 -13.09 -3.90 -14.34
C PHE A 111 -14.09 -4.84 -13.69
N THR A 112 -14.35 -5.98 -14.32
CA THR A 112 -15.23 -7.01 -13.77
C THR A 112 -14.54 -8.37 -13.82
N TYR A 113 -14.96 -9.29 -12.95
CA TYR A 113 -14.59 -10.71 -13.05
C TYR A 113 -15.62 -11.56 -12.31
N ASP A 114 -15.83 -12.78 -12.77
CA ASP A 114 -16.73 -13.75 -12.17
C ASP A 114 -16.17 -14.28 -10.83
N TYR A 115 -16.68 -13.82 -9.69
CA TYR A 115 -16.16 -14.22 -8.38
C TYR A 115 -16.76 -15.54 -7.93
N ASP A 116 -18.07 -15.73 -8.16
CA ASP A 116 -18.84 -16.86 -7.63
C ASP A 116 -18.98 -18.03 -8.62
N ASN A 117 -18.51 -17.85 -9.87
CA ASN A 117 -18.59 -18.80 -10.98
C ASN A 117 -20.02 -19.04 -11.50
N ASN A 118 -20.94 -18.09 -11.32
CA ASN A 118 -22.29 -18.17 -11.88
C ASN A 118 -22.31 -17.84 -13.38
N GLY A 119 -21.25 -17.22 -13.92
CA GLY A 119 -21.09 -16.90 -15.33
C GLY A 119 -21.87 -15.69 -15.84
N SER A 120 -22.41 -14.86 -14.96
CA SER A 120 -23.31 -13.74 -15.27
C SER A 120 -22.98 -12.51 -14.43
N VAL A 121 -22.72 -11.39 -15.11
CA VAL A 121 -22.58 -10.09 -14.45
C VAL A 121 -23.91 -9.70 -13.79
N GLN A 122 -23.98 -9.73 -12.46
CA GLN A 122 -25.21 -9.47 -11.71
C GLN A 122 -25.68 -8.01 -11.86
N ALA A 123 -26.94 -7.75 -11.52
CA ALA A 123 -27.41 -6.38 -11.35
C ALA A 123 -26.68 -5.72 -10.15
N VAL A 124 -26.44 -4.41 -10.23
CA VAL A 124 -25.82 -3.66 -9.14
C VAL A 124 -26.78 -3.62 -7.95
N THR A 125 -26.43 -4.32 -6.86
CA THR A 125 -27.21 -4.31 -5.61
C THR A 125 -26.26 -4.30 -4.42
N SER A 126 -26.71 -3.80 -3.26
CA SER A 126 -25.91 -3.79 -2.03
C SER A 126 -26.01 -5.11 -1.23
N ALA A 127 -26.77 -6.10 -1.71
CA ALA A 127 -27.04 -7.34 -0.98
C ALA A 127 -26.05 -8.48 -1.30
N SER A 128 -25.43 -8.44 -2.48
CA SER A 128 -24.44 -9.42 -2.95
C SER A 128 -23.31 -8.72 -3.70
N ASP A 129 -22.19 -9.42 -3.86
CA ASP A 129 -21.13 -8.98 -4.77
C ASP A 129 -21.71 -8.90 -6.19
N ASP A 130 -21.61 -7.73 -6.82
CA ASP A 130 -22.10 -7.48 -8.17
C ASP A 130 -21.00 -7.59 -9.24
N GLU A 131 -19.83 -8.13 -8.83
CA GLU A 131 -18.70 -8.54 -9.66
C GLU A 131 -18.05 -7.40 -10.44
N ARG A 132 -18.32 -6.17 -9.99
CA ARG A 132 -17.76 -4.94 -10.51
C ARG A 132 -16.77 -4.37 -9.51
N TYR A 133 -15.53 -4.26 -9.94
CA TYR A 133 -14.45 -3.81 -9.08
C TYR A 133 -13.80 -2.57 -9.67
N GLY A 134 -13.18 -1.78 -8.80
CA GLY A 134 -12.51 -0.59 -9.25
C GLY A 134 -11.68 0.03 -8.15
N PHE A 135 -10.63 0.71 -8.59
CA PHE A 135 -9.76 1.49 -7.71
C PHE A 135 -9.63 2.90 -8.26
N ARG A 136 -9.62 3.88 -7.36
CA ARG A 136 -9.40 5.27 -7.72
C ARG A 136 -8.70 6.03 -6.61
N VAL A 137 -8.13 7.18 -6.92
CA VAL A 137 -7.74 8.16 -5.92
C VAL A 137 -8.71 9.34 -5.93
N VAL A 138 -9.26 9.66 -4.76
CA VAL A 138 -10.09 10.86 -4.55
C VAL A 138 -9.65 11.49 -3.23
N ASN A 139 -9.46 12.81 -3.22
CA ASN A 139 -9.00 13.55 -2.03
C ASN A 139 -7.71 12.96 -1.41
N GLN A 140 -6.75 12.53 -2.25
CA GLN A 140 -5.49 11.89 -1.83
C GLN A 140 -5.67 10.57 -1.05
N THR A 141 -6.81 9.90 -1.21
CA THR A 141 -7.08 8.61 -0.58
C THR A 141 -7.37 7.58 -1.66
N LEU A 142 -6.69 6.44 -1.60
CA LEU A 142 -7.02 5.30 -2.45
C LEU A 142 -8.36 4.72 -1.99
N GLN A 143 -9.28 4.55 -2.94
CA GLN A 143 -10.58 3.99 -2.72
C GLN A 143 -10.79 2.72 -3.55
N ALA A 144 -11.55 1.79 -3.01
CA ALA A 144 -12.08 0.62 -3.71
C ALA A 144 -13.60 0.73 -3.82
N ARG A 145 -14.15 0.24 -4.93
CA ARG A 145 -15.60 0.17 -5.12
C ARG A 145 -16.19 -0.97 -4.28
N PRO A 146 -17.13 -0.71 -3.35
CA PRO A 146 -17.87 -1.78 -2.67
C PRO A 146 -19.03 -2.28 -3.54
N PRO A 147 -19.60 -3.46 -3.23
CA PRO A 147 -20.81 -3.96 -3.89
C PRO A 147 -21.97 -2.95 -3.82
N GLY A 148 -22.70 -2.79 -4.92
CA GLY A 148 -23.85 -1.89 -5.02
C GLY A 148 -23.50 -0.41 -5.25
N ALA A 149 -22.23 -0.02 -5.19
CA ALA A 149 -21.82 1.35 -5.50
C ALA A 149 -21.92 1.63 -7.02
N PRO A 150 -21.98 2.90 -7.46
CA PRO A 150 -21.92 3.21 -8.88
C PRO A 150 -20.61 2.70 -9.51
N PHE A 151 -20.73 2.00 -10.65
CA PHE A 151 -19.59 1.55 -11.46
C PHE A 151 -19.09 2.70 -12.36
N ASP A 152 -18.66 3.78 -11.72
CA ASP A 152 -18.29 5.03 -12.37
C ASP A 152 -17.18 5.73 -11.58
N CYS A 153 -16.10 6.08 -12.29
CA CYS A 153 -14.99 6.84 -11.72
C CYS A 153 -15.40 8.23 -11.21
N THR A 154 -16.48 8.81 -11.73
CA THR A 154 -16.98 10.14 -11.36
C THR A 154 -17.96 10.14 -10.20
N ALA A 155 -18.30 8.96 -9.66
CA ALA A 155 -19.20 8.83 -8.52
C ALA A 155 -18.72 9.65 -7.31
N ALA A 156 -19.66 10.07 -6.45
CA ALA A 156 -19.32 10.82 -5.23
C ALA A 156 -18.26 10.09 -4.38
N ALA A 157 -17.38 10.84 -3.71
CA ALA A 157 -16.32 10.28 -2.88
C ALA A 157 -16.84 9.32 -1.79
N SER A 158 -18.03 9.60 -1.25
CA SER A 158 -18.71 8.81 -0.22
C SER A 158 -19.32 7.50 -0.73
N ALA A 159 -19.38 7.29 -2.05
CA ALA A 159 -19.96 6.08 -2.62
C ALA A 159 -18.97 4.90 -2.63
N TRP A 160 -17.67 5.18 -2.49
CA TRP A 160 -16.61 4.18 -2.49
C TRP A 160 -15.87 4.19 -1.16
N GLU A 161 -15.23 3.07 -0.81
CA GLU A 161 -14.60 2.87 0.50
C GLU A 161 -13.12 3.20 0.45
N ASN A 162 -12.59 3.76 1.54
CA ASN A 162 -11.18 4.08 1.64
C ASN A 162 -10.35 2.82 1.93
N VAL A 163 -9.39 2.51 1.06
CA VAL A 163 -8.39 1.44 1.26
C VAL A 163 -7.24 1.95 2.13
N THR A 164 -6.80 3.19 1.87
CA THR A 164 -5.75 3.84 2.65
C THR A 164 -6.34 4.75 3.71
N ASN A 165 -5.66 4.89 4.86
CA ASN A 165 -6.09 5.81 5.91
C ASN A 165 -5.45 7.21 5.73
N PRO A 166 -6.23 8.27 5.45
CA PRO A 166 -5.71 9.62 5.23
C PRO A 166 -5.02 10.24 6.47
N SER A 167 -5.28 9.71 7.66
CA SER A 167 -4.59 10.13 8.89
C SER A 167 -3.16 9.60 8.98
N ILE A 168 -2.83 8.55 8.24
CA ILE A 168 -1.51 7.91 8.22
C ILE A 168 -0.72 8.36 6.99
N LEU A 169 -1.32 8.24 5.80
CA LEU A 169 -0.67 8.56 4.54
C LEU A 169 -1.65 9.17 3.54
N ARG A 170 -1.10 9.89 2.57
CA ARG A 170 -1.79 10.52 1.45
C ARG A 170 -1.23 10.00 0.14
N ILE A 171 -2.11 9.65 -0.80
CA ILE A 171 -1.73 9.30 -2.16
C ILE A 171 -1.65 10.58 -2.99
N THR A 172 -0.43 10.99 -3.32
CA THR A 172 -0.15 12.23 -4.06
C THR A 172 -0.19 12.02 -5.57
N ALA A 173 0.08 10.80 -6.03
CA ALA A 173 -0.08 10.41 -7.42
C ALA A 173 -0.53 8.95 -7.52
N LEU A 174 -1.50 8.68 -8.40
CA LEU A 174 -1.88 7.34 -8.82
C LEU A 174 -2.09 7.38 -10.32
N SER A 175 -1.48 6.44 -11.03
CA SER A 175 -1.71 6.27 -12.46
C SER A 175 -1.84 4.80 -12.84
N PHE A 176 -2.77 4.53 -13.74
CA PHE A 176 -2.98 3.27 -14.42
C PHE A 176 -2.71 3.48 -15.91
N SER A 177 -2.02 2.55 -16.55
CA SER A 177 -1.88 2.53 -18.01
C SER A 177 -2.14 1.12 -18.53
N LEU A 178 -3.14 0.96 -19.40
CA LEU A 178 -3.43 -0.30 -20.08
C LEU A 178 -2.57 -0.41 -21.35
N SER A 179 -1.75 -1.45 -21.42
CA SER A 179 -1.01 -1.84 -22.61
C SER A 179 -1.62 -3.10 -23.20
N THR A 180 -1.79 -3.13 -24.52
CA THR A 180 -2.36 -4.27 -25.24
C THR A 180 -1.41 -4.69 -26.35
N ALA A 181 -0.97 -5.96 -26.30
CA ALA A 181 -0.26 -6.61 -27.39
C ALA A 181 -1.23 -7.53 -28.14
N THR A 182 -1.20 -7.47 -29.47
CA THR A 182 -2.12 -8.24 -30.32
C THR A 182 -1.34 -9.36 -31.00
N VAL A 183 -1.87 -10.59 -30.93
CA VAL A 183 -1.26 -11.79 -31.51
C VAL A 183 -2.26 -12.44 -32.47
N PRO A 184 -1.88 -12.81 -33.70
CA PRO A 184 -2.77 -13.53 -34.62
C PRO A 184 -3.28 -14.85 -34.01
N ALA A 185 -4.58 -15.10 -34.13
CA ALA A 185 -5.25 -16.26 -33.54
C ALA A 185 -5.72 -17.27 -34.61
N GLY A 186 -4.81 -17.69 -35.48
CA GLY A 186 -5.08 -18.61 -36.60
C GLY A 186 -5.04 -17.92 -37.97
N GLN A 187 -5.93 -18.34 -38.89
CA GLN A 187 -6.11 -17.70 -40.20
C GLN A 187 -7.30 -16.72 -40.18
N ALA A 188 -7.18 -15.60 -40.90
CA ALA A 188 -8.06 -14.40 -40.91
C ALA A 188 -7.79 -13.36 -39.81
N SER A 189 -8.50 -12.22 -39.84
CA SER A 189 -8.39 -11.02 -38.98
C SER A 189 -8.64 -11.24 -37.47
N LYS A 190 -8.61 -12.49 -37.01
CA LYS A 190 -8.82 -12.93 -35.64
C LYS A 190 -7.57 -12.71 -34.81
N VAL A 191 -7.73 -12.14 -33.63
CA VAL A 191 -6.60 -11.81 -32.77
C VAL A 191 -6.85 -12.12 -31.30
N MET A 192 -5.78 -12.48 -30.59
CA MET A 192 -5.72 -12.50 -29.13
C MET A 192 -5.06 -11.21 -28.65
N GLN A 193 -5.68 -10.53 -27.69
CA GLN A 193 -5.13 -9.38 -27.02
C GLN A 193 -4.60 -9.78 -25.64
N ILE A 194 -3.28 -9.72 -25.51
CA ILE A 194 -2.58 -9.85 -24.23
C ILE A 194 -2.54 -8.47 -23.59
N ARG A 195 -3.07 -8.36 -22.38
CA ARG A 195 -3.30 -7.06 -21.72
C ARG A 195 -2.53 -6.98 -20.41
N SER A 196 -1.89 -5.85 -20.19
CA SER A 196 -1.14 -5.55 -18.97
C SER A 196 -1.48 -4.15 -18.47
N VAL A 197 -1.69 -4.00 -17.17
CA VAL A 197 -1.88 -2.71 -16.51
C VAL A 197 -0.60 -2.37 -15.77
N ASN A 198 0.02 -1.23 -16.08
CA ASN A 198 1.04 -0.65 -15.21
C ASN A 198 0.34 0.22 -14.16
N ILE A 199 0.68 -0.01 -12.90
CA ILE A 199 0.21 0.77 -11.76
C ILE A 199 1.41 1.54 -11.24
N SER A 200 1.29 2.86 -11.11
CA SER A 200 2.26 3.68 -10.40
C SER A 200 1.54 4.44 -9.29
N ILE A 201 1.99 4.25 -8.05
CA ILE A 201 1.39 4.86 -6.86
C ILE A 201 2.48 5.57 -6.06
N THR A 202 2.23 6.83 -5.73
CA THR A 202 3.08 7.63 -4.86
C THR A 202 2.31 7.99 -3.60
N GLY A 203 2.85 7.59 -2.46
CA GLY A 203 2.37 7.96 -1.15
C GLY A 203 3.32 8.90 -0.42
N GLN A 204 2.75 9.66 0.51
CA GLN A 204 3.43 10.57 1.41
C GLN A 204 2.86 10.37 2.81
N LEU A 205 3.69 10.41 3.86
CA LEU A 205 3.17 10.38 5.22
C LEU A 205 2.45 11.68 5.58
N THR A 206 1.35 11.55 6.31
CA THR A 206 0.62 12.72 6.82
C THR A 206 1.39 13.44 7.93
N SER A 207 2.21 12.71 8.71
CA SER A 207 3.02 13.27 9.80
C SER A 207 4.30 13.97 9.32
N ASP A 208 4.83 13.59 8.15
CA ASP A 208 6.04 14.16 7.59
C ASP A 208 5.98 14.13 6.05
N ALA A 209 5.78 15.31 5.46
CA ALA A 209 5.68 15.47 4.01
C ALA A 209 6.99 15.19 3.26
N THR A 210 8.14 15.16 3.95
CA THR A 210 9.43 14.83 3.33
C THR A 210 9.56 13.32 3.05
N VAL A 211 8.83 12.49 3.79
CA VAL A 211 8.80 11.05 3.62
C VAL A 211 7.80 10.68 2.54
N THR A 212 8.34 10.37 1.36
CA THR A 212 7.58 9.98 0.18
C THR A 212 8.10 8.67 -0.39
N LYS A 213 7.22 7.91 -1.03
CA LYS A 213 7.58 6.64 -1.67
C LYS A 213 6.74 6.44 -2.91
N THR A 214 7.39 6.09 -4.01
CA THR A 214 6.74 5.66 -5.24
C THR A 214 6.99 4.17 -5.44
N LEU A 215 5.92 3.43 -5.72
CA LEU A 215 5.97 2.04 -6.16
C LEU A 215 5.38 1.93 -7.55
N THR A 216 5.92 1.03 -8.36
CA THR A 216 5.39 0.74 -9.69
C THR A 216 5.38 -0.76 -9.90
N GLN A 217 4.27 -1.28 -10.43
CA GLN A 217 4.13 -2.68 -10.76
C GLN A 217 3.39 -2.84 -12.08
N GLN A 218 3.93 -3.70 -12.95
CA GLN A 218 3.21 -4.19 -14.12
C GLN A 218 2.42 -5.45 -13.74
N VAL A 219 1.15 -5.46 -14.14
CA VAL A 219 0.19 -6.51 -13.84
C VAL A 219 -0.37 -7.05 -15.15
N ARG A 220 0.05 -8.25 -15.55
CA ARG A 220 -0.58 -8.96 -16.68
C ARG A 220 -1.96 -9.46 -16.26
N ILE A 221 -2.99 -9.12 -17.01
CA ILE A 221 -4.33 -9.68 -16.85
C ILE A 221 -4.27 -11.14 -17.31
N ARG A 222 -4.78 -12.08 -16.51
CA ARG A 222 -4.65 -13.51 -16.82
C ARG A 222 -5.50 -13.92 -18.02
N ASN A 223 -6.72 -13.40 -18.10
CA ASN A 223 -7.63 -13.75 -19.17
C ASN A 223 -7.38 -12.86 -20.41
N ASP A 224 -6.73 -13.43 -21.41
CA ASP A 224 -6.46 -12.75 -22.68
C ASP A 224 -7.76 -12.59 -23.48
N LYS A 225 -7.94 -11.45 -24.15
CA LYS A 225 -9.20 -11.15 -24.85
C LYS A 225 -9.14 -11.67 -26.29
N TYR A 226 -10.06 -12.55 -26.65
CA TYR A 226 -10.24 -12.98 -28.04
C TYR A 226 -11.08 -11.96 -28.81
N ILE A 227 -10.62 -11.58 -30.01
CA ILE A 227 -11.38 -10.78 -30.96
C ILE A 227 -11.61 -11.64 -32.20
N PRO A 228 -12.87 -12.06 -32.44
CA PRO A 228 -13.23 -12.93 -33.55
C PRO A 228 -13.21 -12.25 -34.92
#